data_AF-A0A2G6E053-F1
#
_entry.id   AF-A0A2G6E053-F1
#
_cell.length_a   1.000
_cell.length_b   1.000
_cell.length_c   1.000
_cell.angle_alpha   90.00
_cell.angle_beta   90.00
_cell.angle_gamma   90.00
#
_symmetry.space_group_name_H-M   'P 1'
#
loop_
_entity.id
_entity.type
_entity.pdbx_description
1 polymer ?
#
loop_
_entity_poly.entity_id
_entity_poly.type
_entity_poly.pdbx_seq_one_letter_code
_entity_poly.pdbx_strand_id
1 'polypeptide(L)'
;MIYAKTDKALSRLTKAFREGKIQKTYWALVCKRPPEIEAELVSWLKKTERNNTSRVVHAGTKGAKEARLGYKLLAVGKSFHLLEIA
;
A
#
# COMPACT_ATOMS: atom_id res chain seq x y z
N MET A 1 12.25 -5.43 3.09
CA MET A 1 12.95 -4.13 3.21
C MET A 1 14.23 -4.23 2.38
N ILE A 2 14.62 -3.18 1.64
CA ILE A 2 15.78 -3.21 0.75
C ILE A 2 16.72 -2.05 1.11
N TYR A 3 18.00 -2.35 1.30
CA TYR A 3 19.04 -1.36 1.59
C TYR A 3 20.13 -1.41 0.53
N ALA A 4 20.57 -0.24 0.07
CA ALA A 4 21.72 -0.14 -0.84
C ALA A 4 23.02 -0.12 -0.03
N LYS A 5 23.99 -0.93 -0.44
CA LYS A 5 25.34 -0.95 0.17
C LYS A 5 26.32 0.05 -0.47
N THR A 6 25.93 0.68 -1.58
CA THR A 6 26.78 1.63 -2.33
C THR A 6 25.94 2.77 -2.90
N ASP A 7 26.57 3.93 -3.12
CA ASP A 7 25.89 5.12 -3.68
C ASP A 7 25.34 4.88 -5.08
N LYS A 8 26.06 4.11 -5.91
CA LYS A 8 25.61 3.73 -7.25
C LYS A 8 24.34 2.86 -7.20
N ALA A 9 24.27 1.91 -6.26
CA ALA A 9 23.07 1.10 -6.06
C ALA A 9 21.91 1.94 -5.50
N LEU A 10 22.21 2.87 -4.57
CA LEU A 10 21.23 3.78 -3.99
C LEU A 10 20.59 4.69 -5.06
N SER A 11 21.40 5.27 -5.94
CA SER A 11 20.92 6.12 -7.04
C SER A 11 19.99 5.35 -8.00
N ARG A 12 20.36 4.12 -8.37
CA ARG A 12 19.52 3.24 -9.20
C ARG A 12 18.21 2.85 -8.51
N LEU A 13 18.27 2.48 -7.22
CA LEU A 13 17.10 2.14 -6.43
C LEU A 13 16.13 3.32 -6.31
N THR A 14 16.66 4.51 -6.00
CA THR A 14 15.89 5.75 -5.91
C THR A 14 15.21 6.10 -7.24
N LYS A 15 15.93 5.93 -8.36
CA LYS A 15 15.37 6.10 -9.71
C LYS A 15 14.22 5.12 -9.98
N ALA A 16 14.40 3.83 -9.65
CA ALA A 16 13.36 2.82 -9.82
C ALA A 16 12.09 3.11 -8.97
N PHE A 17 12.25 3.64 -7.75
CA PHE A 17 11.13 4.11 -6.93
C PHE A 17 10.40 5.30 -7.57
N ARG A 18 11.15 6.29 -8.07
CA ARG A 18 10.57 7.49 -8.70
C ARG A 18 9.83 7.15 -10.00
N GLU A 19 10.33 6.20 -10.77
CA GLU A 19 9.73 5.72 -12.02
C GLU A 19 8.58 4.73 -11.79
N GLY A 20 8.26 4.34 -10.54
CA GLY A 20 7.20 3.38 -10.26
C GLY A 20 7.49 1.94 -10.73
N LYS A 21 8.76 1.61 -11.00
CA LYS A 21 9.18 0.29 -11.50
C LYS A 21 9.32 -0.79 -10.43
N ILE A 22 9.12 -0.41 -9.16
CA ILE A 22 9.20 -1.34 -8.04
C ILE A 22 7.79 -1.81 -7.71
N GLN A 23 7.56 -3.09 -7.93
CA GLN A 23 6.36 -3.79 -7.48
C GLN A 23 6.62 -4.39 -6.09
N LYS A 24 5.63 -4.27 -5.21
CA LYS A 24 5.70 -4.83 -3.87
C LYS A 24 4.44 -5.61 -3.61
N THR A 25 4.60 -6.89 -3.33
CA THR A 25 3.49 -7.75 -2.94
C THR A 25 3.57 -7.97 -1.43
N TYR A 26 2.46 -7.76 -0.75
CA TYR A 26 2.31 -7.96 0.68
C TYR A 26 1.21 -8.97 0.94
N TRP A 27 1.37 -9.76 2.00
CA TRP A 27 0.32 -10.66 2.48
C TRP A 27 -0.23 -10.14 3.80
N ALA A 28 -1.55 -10.13 3.93
CA ALA A 28 -2.26 -9.64 5.10
C ALA A 28 -3.31 -10.66 5.57
N LEU A 29 -3.40 -10.85 6.89
CA LEU A 29 -4.49 -11.58 7.51
C LEU A 29 -5.53 -10.59 8.02
N VAL A 30 -6.76 -10.70 7.52
CA VAL A 30 -7.88 -9.84 7.92
C VAL A 30 -8.96 -10.65 8.63
N CYS A 31 -9.52 -10.10 9.72
CA CYS A 31 -10.57 -10.79 10.48
C CYS A 31 -11.88 -10.89 9.70
N LYS A 32 -12.25 -9.84 8.97
CA LYS A 32 -13.48 -9.80 8.18
C LYS A 32 -13.20 -10.23 6.75
N ARG A 33 -14.07 -11.08 6.21
CA ARG A 33 -14.03 -11.44 4.80
C ARG A 33 -14.27 -10.19 3.96
N PRO A 34 -13.41 -9.88 2.96
CA PRO A 34 -13.73 -8.83 2.02
C PRO A 34 -14.99 -9.18 1.22
N PRO A 35 -15.79 -8.19 0.80
CA PRO A 35 -17.01 -8.44 0.04
C PRO A 35 -16.70 -9.11 -1.31
N GLU A 36 -15.60 -8.70 -1.94
CA GLU A 36 -15.15 -9.20 -3.24
C GLU A 36 -13.85 -9.99 -3.11
N ILE A 37 -13.66 -10.97 -4.00
CA ILE A 37 -12.44 -11.79 -4.05
C ILE A 37 -11.25 -10.95 -4.50
N GLU A 38 -11.44 -10.05 -5.46
CA GLU A 38 -10.40 -9.15 -5.97
C GLU A 38 -11.03 -7.80 -6.23
N ALA A 39 -10.44 -6.73 -5.69
CA ALA A 39 -10.93 -5.37 -5.91
C ALA A 39 -9.81 -4.34 -5.72
N GLU A 40 -10.04 -3.13 -6.24
CA GLU A 40 -9.18 -1.97 -6.05
C GLU A 40 -9.80 -1.03 -5.02
N LEU A 41 -9.07 -0.77 -3.93
CA LEU A 41 -9.45 0.20 -2.92
C LEU A 41 -8.84 1.56 -3.26
N VAL A 42 -9.69 2.53 -3.58
CA VAL A 42 -9.29 3.92 -3.82
C VAL A 42 -9.65 4.76 -2.60
N SER A 43 -8.67 5.48 -2.05
CA SER A 43 -8.84 6.33 -0.87
C SER A 43 -7.98 7.57 -0.97
N TRP A 44 -8.40 8.66 -0.31
CA TRP A 44 -7.60 9.89 -0.23
C TRP A 44 -6.93 9.97 1.13
N LEU A 45 -5.61 10.03 1.15
CA LEU A 45 -4.82 10.05 2.39
C LEU A 45 -4.18 11.42 2.58
N LYS A 46 -4.31 11.98 3.79
CA LYS A 46 -3.58 13.18 4.20
C LYS A 46 -2.60 12.84 5.32
N LYS A 47 -1.35 13.24 5.12
CA LYS A 47 -0.30 13.12 6.13
C LYS A 47 -0.53 14.16 7.23
N THR A 48 -0.51 13.71 8.48
CA THR A 48 -0.57 14.53 9.68
C THR A 48 0.85 14.65 10.24
N GLU A 49 1.48 15.81 10.09
CA GLU A 49 2.89 16.02 10.47
C GLU A 49 3.13 15.81 11.97
N ARG A 50 2.21 16.25 12.82
CA ARG A 50 2.33 16.17 14.28
C ARG A 50 2.60 14.75 14.80
N ASN A 51 2.01 13.73 14.17
CA ASN A 51 2.13 12.34 14.61
C ASN A 51 2.76 11.41 13.55
N ASN A 52 3.27 11.97 12.43
CA ASN A 52 3.75 11.21 11.26
C ASN A 52 2.81 10.06 10.81
N THR A 53 1.49 10.27 10.96
CA THR A 53 0.45 9.30 10.56
C THR A 53 -0.31 9.82 9.33
N SER A 54 -0.80 8.89 8.51
CA SER A 54 -1.70 9.21 7.40
C SER A 54 -3.12 8.84 7.80
N ARG A 55 -4.09 9.72 7.48
CA ARG A 55 -5.52 9.48 7.73
C ARG A 55 -6.29 9.53 6.43
N VAL A 56 -7.33 8.72 6.34
CA VAL A 56 -8.31 8.79 5.23
C VAL A 56 -9.11 10.08 5.38
N VAL A 57 -9.25 10.81 4.28
CA VAL A 57 -9.97 12.08 4.20
C VAL A 57 -10.86 12.08 2.95
N HIS A 58 -11.74 13.09 2.83
CA HIS A 58 -12.54 13.25 1.63
C HIS A 58 -11.70 13.72 0.44
N ALA A 59 -12.14 13.34 -0.77
CA ALA A 59 -11.59 13.84 -2.02
C ALA A 59 -11.65 15.38 -2.05
N GLY A 60 -10.60 16.01 -2.59
CA GLY A 60 -10.50 17.48 -2.64
C GLY A 60 -9.95 18.15 -1.37
N THR A 61 -9.69 17.40 -0.30
CA THR A 61 -9.02 17.95 0.88
C THR A 61 -7.61 18.46 0.51
N LYS A 62 -7.32 19.74 0.78
CA LYS A 62 -6.01 20.34 0.46
C LYS A 62 -4.85 19.53 1.08
N GLY A 63 -3.93 19.11 0.22
CA GLY A 63 -2.76 18.30 0.58
C GLY A 63 -3.03 16.81 0.73
N ALA A 64 -4.24 16.33 0.42
CA ALA A 64 -4.51 14.91 0.31
C ALA A 64 -3.91 14.35 -0.98
N LYS A 65 -3.52 13.08 -0.93
CA LYS A 65 -3.05 12.31 -2.08
C LYS A 65 -3.96 11.11 -2.28
N GLU A 66 -4.29 10.82 -3.53
CA GLU A 66 -4.97 9.58 -3.87
C GLU A 66 -4.03 8.39 -3.64
N ALA A 67 -4.56 7.35 -3.00
CA ALA A 67 -3.91 6.09 -2.77
C ALA A 67 -4.82 4.98 -3.32
N ARG A 68 -4.24 4.12 -4.14
CA ARG A 68 -4.90 2.96 -4.71
C ARG A 68 -4.18 1.70 -4.23
N LEU A 69 -4.95 0.67 -3.92
CA LEU A 69 -4.44 -0.59 -3.42
C LEU A 69 -5.27 -1.72 -4.02
N GLY A 70 -4.63 -2.59 -4.80
CA GLY A 70 -5.25 -3.82 -5.27
C GLY A 70 -5.12 -4.89 -4.20
N TYR A 71 -6.20 -5.66 -3.98
CA TYR A 71 -6.11 -6.86 -3.15
C TYR A 71 -6.76 -8.05 -3.83
N LYS A 72 -6.28 -9.25 -3.48
CA LYS A 72 -6.84 -10.53 -3.88
C LYS A 72 -6.93 -11.48 -2.69
N LEU A 73 -8.09 -12.08 -2.47
CA LEU A 73 -8.35 -13.09 -1.46
C LEU A 73 -7.75 -14.43 -1.92
N LEU A 74 -6.71 -14.88 -1.22
CA LEU A 74 -6.03 -16.14 -1.52
C LEU A 74 -6.63 -17.32 -0.75
N ALA A 75 -7.02 -17.11 0.51
CA ALA A 75 -7.55 -18.18 1.36
C ALA A 75 -8.53 -17.68 2.42
N VAL A 76 -9.48 -18.54 2.78
CA VAL A 76 -10.48 -18.30 3.83
C VAL A 76 -10.24 -19.29 4.97
N GLY A 77 -9.90 -18.80 6.16
CA GLY A 77 -9.79 -19.59 7.38
C GLY A 77 -11.04 -19.45 8.26
N LYS A 78 -11.02 -20.08 9.45
CA LYS A 78 -12.14 -19.98 10.42
C LYS A 78 -12.33 -18.57 10.98
N SER A 79 -11.23 -17.87 11.28
CA SER A 79 -11.27 -16.55 11.94
C SER A 79 -10.56 -15.45 11.14
N PHE A 80 -9.76 -15.82 10.15
CA PHE A 80 -8.94 -14.91 9.36
C PHE A 80 -8.97 -15.27 7.89
N HIS A 81 -8.76 -14.27 7.04
CA HIS A 81 -8.75 -14.37 5.60
C HIS A 81 -7.40 -13.86 5.10
N LEU A 82 -6.75 -14.61 4.22
CA LEU A 82 -5.45 -14.26 3.66
C LEU A 82 -5.66 -13.45 2.38
N LEU A 83 -5.15 -12.22 2.38
CA LEU A 83 -5.14 -11.33 1.23
C LEU A 83 -3.71 -11.18 0.71
N GLU A 84 -3.59 -11.18 -0.60
CA GLU A 84 -2.47 -10.61 -1.32
C GLU A 84 -2.78 -9.16 -1.67
N ILE A 85 -1.81 -8.27 -1.49
CA ILE A 85 -1.92 -6.84 -1.74
C ILE A 85 -0.77 -6.46 -2.68
N ALA A 86 -1.09 -5.82 -3.80
CA ALA A 86 -0.14 -5.42 -4.85
C ALA A 86 -0.32 -3.95 -5.27
#